data_AF-A0A3C0TGM2-F1
#
_entry.id   AF-A0A3C0TGM2-F1
#
_cell.length_a   1.000
_cell.length_b   1.000
_cell.length_c   1.000
_cell.angle_alpha   90.00
_cell.angle_beta   90.00
_cell.angle_gamma   90.00
#
_symmetry.space_group_name_H-M   'P 1'
#
loop_
_entity.id
_entity.type
_entity.pdbx_description
1 polymer ?
#
loop_
_entity_poly.entity_id
_entity_poly.type
_entity_poly.pdbx_seq_one_letter_code
_entity_poly.pdbx_strand_id
1 'polypeptide(L)'
;MAAELTINETTPVAKGTVIFEKGDSVNCVALVLKGRVAVRSTGVLLTLGSGNFLGICDVVRGEHEFTYIAGDGVTVYPLPVNDISRVKKLIEGKAQYRGLLVTSQNFLIRDIYKSFKKLHDVVHEMKDFMLESYMIYTKESQDMGFVPQQLQSIEQLSTQSIEDPALPSGLKYYLEAASVEVEAQRAYLGAKSHIAFRHYQEQCELFPALIDGCRVYGEWVFKFFRSLIMDEKNLFAYVSKTALDVKKSGQTSDILSGLVDKLVAKIDEVESVLIDTVGTDPKLNRTHMQAMYMALLSDDIDVEVEIDEQDLSALRGSTEQILDYSGVDEEVAKSFTTALDAFMRLTDKFGRTKDALAIRKKVTEPFFVIYEGAVKKSFTDPNPPLAVRLFLNYGYVSEELLTEEDLRTLTTLPDVGVGDLDCHVYTMAEWLKEIYEGRKLPSKDEFDEDYEEHVRKDHAKDKIAADHAMKDKNAKLHFEIDNLFKYADRLVNGNISTFVPVLSSEGIMTTLSGAAVTGAAINAAVRKIEKIDYSIFYREIRSFYEEIDLNNFTNIERYTPDFILFPVCGGGCQMWQDIEG
;
A
#
# COMPACT_ATOMS: atom_id res chain seq x y z
N MET A 1 -12.02 -10.13 4.68
CA MET A 1 -13.19 -10.89 5.18
C MET A 1 -12.90 -12.38 5.05
N ALA A 2 -13.00 -13.14 6.14
CA ALA A 2 -12.85 -14.60 6.16
C ALA A 2 -14.19 -15.28 5.85
N ALA A 3 -14.17 -16.47 5.25
CA ALA A 3 -15.36 -17.23 4.90
C ALA A 3 -15.95 -17.92 6.14
N GLU A 4 -17.25 -17.75 6.38
CA GLU A 4 -17.98 -18.58 7.33
C GLU A 4 -18.27 -19.95 6.69
N LEU A 5 -17.62 -21.00 7.20
CA LEU A 5 -17.71 -22.36 6.66
C LEU A 5 -18.60 -23.24 7.54
N THR A 6 -19.73 -23.71 7.02
CA THR A 6 -20.56 -24.71 7.70
C THR A 6 -20.08 -26.12 7.38
N ILE A 7 -19.66 -26.85 8.42
CA ILE A 7 -19.09 -28.19 8.29
C ILE A 7 -20.13 -29.19 7.74
N ASN A 8 -19.70 -30.01 6.77
CA ASN A 8 -20.51 -31.00 6.06
C ASN A 8 -21.67 -30.42 5.23
N GLU A 9 -21.63 -29.13 4.92
CA GLU A 9 -22.61 -28.49 4.05
C GLU A 9 -21.93 -27.85 2.84
N THR A 10 -22.73 -27.54 1.82
CA THR A 10 -22.21 -26.86 0.63
C THR A 10 -22.23 -25.37 0.89
N THR A 11 -21.06 -24.74 0.90
CA THR A 11 -20.91 -23.31 1.22
C THR A 11 -20.51 -22.53 -0.04
N PRO A 12 -21.35 -21.60 -0.53
CA PRO A 12 -20.94 -20.64 -1.54
C PRO A 12 -20.01 -19.58 -0.91
N VAL A 13 -18.91 -19.25 -1.58
CA VAL A 13 -17.92 -18.28 -1.13
C VAL A 13 -17.79 -17.19 -2.19
N ALA A 14 -17.93 -15.94 -1.76
CA ALA A 14 -17.83 -14.78 -2.64
C ALA A 14 -16.39 -14.55 -3.11
N LYS A 15 -16.24 -13.96 -4.30
CA LYS A 15 -14.94 -13.59 -4.85
C LYS A 15 -14.19 -12.66 -3.89
N GLY A 16 -12.90 -12.91 -3.68
CA GLY A 16 -12.02 -12.14 -2.80
C GLY A 16 -12.08 -12.54 -1.33
N THR A 17 -12.98 -13.47 -0.94
CA THR A 17 -13.06 -13.96 0.44
C THR A 17 -11.95 -14.97 0.73
N VAL A 18 -11.31 -14.84 1.90
CA VAL A 18 -10.30 -15.80 2.38
C VAL A 18 -11.00 -17.03 2.96
N ILE A 19 -10.68 -18.21 2.45
CA ILE A 19 -11.23 -19.50 2.92
C ILE A 19 -10.42 -20.01 4.11
N PHE A 20 -9.08 -20.02 4.00
CA PHE A 20 -8.15 -20.34 5.08
C PHE A 20 -6.96 -19.36 4.99
N GLU A 21 -6.46 -18.89 6.12
CA GLU A 21 -5.31 -17.97 6.18
C GLU A 21 -4.04 -18.74 6.56
N LYS A 22 -2.89 -18.35 5.97
CA LYS A 22 -1.59 -18.89 6.36
C LYS A 22 -1.32 -18.56 7.84
N GLY A 23 -0.91 -19.56 8.60
CA GLY A 23 -0.61 -19.43 10.03
C GLY A 23 -1.77 -19.83 10.96
N ASP A 24 -2.98 -19.95 10.43
CA ASP A 24 -4.12 -20.41 11.22
C ASP A 24 -4.04 -21.92 11.50
N SER A 25 -4.57 -22.34 12.65
CA SER A 25 -4.70 -23.76 12.98
C SER A 25 -5.66 -24.48 12.03
N VAL A 26 -5.30 -25.69 11.59
CA VAL A 26 -6.12 -26.50 10.68
C VAL A 26 -7.33 -27.08 11.42
N ASN A 27 -8.42 -26.33 11.45
CA ASN A 27 -9.67 -26.74 12.10
C ASN A 27 -10.55 -27.62 11.19
N CYS A 28 -10.46 -27.41 9.88
CA CYS A 28 -11.15 -28.19 8.86
C CYS A 28 -10.38 -28.14 7.52
N VAL A 29 -10.76 -29.01 6.58
CA VAL A 29 -10.28 -28.96 5.19
C VAL A 29 -11.47 -28.76 4.28
N ALA A 30 -11.28 -28.26 3.06
CA ALA A 30 -12.40 -28.02 2.15
C ALA A 30 -12.17 -28.68 0.79
N LEU A 31 -13.22 -29.24 0.18
CA LEU A 31 -13.19 -29.70 -1.21
C LEU A 31 -13.82 -28.64 -2.12
N VAL A 32 -13.11 -28.23 -3.17
CA VAL A 32 -13.66 -27.30 -4.17
C VAL A 32 -14.65 -28.06 -5.06
N LEU A 33 -15.93 -27.70 -5.01
CA LEU A 33 -16.98 -28.28 -5.87
C LEU A 33 -17.13 -27.52 -7.19
N LYS A 34 -16.99 -26.19 -7.14
CA LYS A 34 -17.10 -25.29 -8.30
C LYS A 34 -16.23 -24.05 -8.10
N GLY A 35 -15.69 -23.51 -9.19
CA GLY A 35 -14.90 -22.27 -9.18
C GLY A 35 -13.40 -22.50 -9.03
N ARG A 36 -12.68 -21.40 -8.83
CA ARG A 36 -11.22 -21.32 -8.72
C ARG A 36 -10.81 -20.63 -7.44
N VAL A 37 -9.84 -21.22 -6.75
CA VAL A 37 -9.26 -20.73 -5.49
C VAL A 37 -7.80 -20.39 -5.76
N ALA A 38 -7.43 -19.13 -5.53
CA ALA A 38 -6.03 -18.72 -5.51
C ALA A 38 -5.37 -19.23 -4.23
N VAL A 39 -4.19 -19.82 -4.37
CA VAL A 39 -3.40 -20.39 -3.28
C VAL A 39 -2.10 -19.61 -3.21
N ARG A 40 -1.88 -18.92 -2.10
CA ARG A 40 -0.73 -18.04 -1.89
C ARG A 40 0.08 -18.52 -0.70
N SER A 41 1.39 -18.66 -0.88
CA SER A 41 2.36 -18.74 0.21
C SER A 41 3.61 -17.96 -0.18
N THR A 42 4.60 -17.91 0.69
CA THR A 42 5.85 -17.18 0.46
C THR A 42 6.57 -17.80 -0.75
N GLY A 43 6.62 -17.08 -1.88
CA GLY A 43 7.25 -17.58 -3.12
C GLY A 43 6.35 -18.45 -4.01
N VAL A 44 5.06 -18.60 -3.69
CA VAL A 44 4.14 -19.46 -4.45
C VAL A 44 2.79 -18.77 -4.64
N LEU A 45 2.40 -18.58 -5.90
CA LEU A 45 1.05 -18.22 -6.31
C LEU A 45 0.51 -19.24 -7.31
N LEU A 46 -0.58 -19.91 -6.96
CA LEU A 46 -1.19 -20.96 -7.77
C LEU A 46 -2.71 -20.81 -7.80
N THR A 47 -3.38 -21.55 -8.69
CA THR A 47 -4.84 -21.62 -8.74
C THR A 47 -5.31 -23.07 -8.72
N LEU A 48 -6.18 -23.40 -7.76
CA LEU A 48 -6.84 -24.69 -7.65
C LEU A 48 -8.29 -24.62 -8.15
N GLY A 49 -8.67 -25.58 -8.99
CA GLY A 49 -10.02 -25.71 -9.51
C GLY A 49 -10.84 -26.80 -8.81
N SER A 50 -12.03 -27.07 -9.35
CA SER A 50 -12.95 -28.09 -8.85
C SER A 50 -12.30 -29.48 -8.76
N GLY A 51 -12.60 -30.20 -7.68
CA GLY A 51 -12.03 -31.51 -7.37
C GLY A 51 -10.73 -31.50 -6.58
N ASN A 52 -10.21 -30.32 -6.21
CA ASN A 52 -9.02 -30.18 -5.36
C ASN A 52 -9.39 -29.94 -3.89
N PHE A 53 -8.54 -30.44 -3.00
CA PHE A 53 -8.64 -30.21 -1.56
C PHE A 53 -7.82 -28.99 -1.13
N LEU A 54 -8.36 -28.22 -0.21
CA LEU A 54 -7.73 -27.07 0.44
C LEU A 54 -7.33 -27.47 1.86
N GLY A 55 -6.10 -27.17 2.27
CA GLY A 55 -5.58 -27.41 3.62
C GLY A 55 -5.22 -28.85 3.97
N ILE A 56 -5.45 -29.82 3.07
CA ILE A 56 -5.23 -31.25 3.37
C ILE A 56 -3.75 -31.62 3.51
N CYS A 57 -2.83 -30.90 2.85
CA CYS A 57 -1.38 -31.05 3.01
C CYS A 57 -0.88 -30.61 4.40
N ASP A 58 -1.64 -29.74 5.05
CA ASP A 58 -1.21 -29.05 6.28
C ASP A 58 -1.68 -29.79 7.54
N VAL A 59 -2.59 -30.76 7.42
CA VAL A 59 -3.18 -31.50 8.54
C VAL A 59 -2.14 -32.20 9.42
N VAL A 60 -1.03 -32.67 8.85
CA VAL A 60 0.04 -33.33 9.64
C VAL A 60 0.78 -32.33 10.52
N ARG A 61 0.90 -31.08 10.06
CA ARG A 61 1.57 -29.98 10.78
C ARG A 61 0.61 -29.27 11.74
N GLY A 62 -0.68 -29.23 11.40
CA GLY A 62 -1.71 -28.58 12.21
C GLY A 62 -1.86 -27.08 11.97
N GLU A 63 -1.09 -26.50 11.05
CA GLU A 63 -1.08 -25.07 10.71
C GLU A 63 -1.09 -24.90 9.18
N HIS A 64 -1.94 -24.01 8.68
CA HIS A 64 -2.06 -23.73 7.24
C HIS A 64 -0.78 -23.08 6.68
N GLU A 65 -0.16 -23.71 5.68
CA GLU A 65 1.06 -23.18 5.03
C GLU A 65 0.71 -22.20 3.89
N PHE A 66 -0.55 -22.18 3.46
CA PHE A 66 -1.05 -21.35 2.38
C PHE A 66 -2.28 -20.54 2.81
N THR A 67 -2.40 -19.33 2.27
CA THR A 67 -3.65 -18.57 2.25
C THR A 67 -4.46 -18.97 1.02
N TYR A 68 -5.72 -19.31 1.19
CA TYR A 68 -6.64 -19.74 0.14
C TYR A 68 -7.71 -18.68 -0.08
N ILE A 69 -7.79 -18.11 -1.28
CA ILE A 69 -8.67 -16.97 -1.60
C ILE A 69 -9.60 -17.34 -2.75
N ALA A 70 -10.89 -17.10 -2.63
CA ALA A 70 -11.84 -17.34 -3.71
C ALA A 70 -11.59 -16.39 -4.90
N GLY A 71 -11.23 -16.92 -6.07
CA GLY A 71 -10.91 -16.12 -7.27
C GLY A 71 -12.14 -15.77 -8.13
N ASP A 72 -13.19 -16.56 -8.05
CA ASP A 72 -14.50 -16.34 -8.68
C ASP A 72 -15.63 -16.78 -7.72
N GLY A 73 -16.84 -17.03 -8.22
CA GLY A 73 -17.93 -17.60 -7.41
C GLY A 73 -17.62 -19.06 -7.07
N VAL A 74 -16.95 -19.28 -5.93
CA VAL A 74 -16.49 -20.60 -5.49
C VAL A 74 -17.58 -21.28 -4.68
N THR A 75 -17.69 -22.60 -4.81
CA THR A 75 -18.49 -23.43 -3.91
C THR A 75 -17.59 -24.48 -3.30
N VAL A 76 -17.51 -24.51 -1.98
CA VAL A 76 -16.68 -25.47 -1.23
C VAL A 76 -17.55 -26.40 -0.39
N TYR A 77 -17.00 -27.55 -0.06
CA TYR A 77 -17.57 -28.50 0.90
C TYR A 77 -16.59 -28.72 2.05
N PRO A 78 -16.79 -28.03 3.20
CA PRO A 78 -15.93 -28.17 4.37
C PRO A 78 -16.11 -29.55 5.04
N LEU A 79 -15.00 -30.19 5.35
CA LEU A 79 -14.88 -31.50 5.96
C LEU A 79 -14.23 -31.37 7.33
N PRO A 80 -14.74 -32.04 8.38
CA PRO A 80 -14.22 -31.94 9.74
C PRO A 80 -12.91 -32.73 9.90
N VAL A 81 -11.87 -32.38 9.15
CA VAL A 81 -10.54 -33.01 9.19
C VAL A 81 -9.55 -32.01 9.76
N ASN A 82 -9.00 -32.32 10.92
CA ASN A 82 -8.04 -31.49 11.64
C ASN A 82 -6.85 -32.30 12.18
N ASP A 83 -6.86 -33.62 11.98
CA ASP A 83 -5.79 -34.51 12.40
C ASP A 83 -5.62 -35.69 11.43
N ILE A 84 -4.47 -36.34 11.50
CA ILE A 84 -4.11 -37.48 10.64
C ILE A 84 -5.06 -38.68 10.81
N SER A 85 -5.64 -38.87 12.00
CA SER A 85 -6.59 -39.96 12.26
C SER A 85 -7.90 -39.72 11.50
N ARG A 86 -8.34 -38.47 11.37
CA ARG A 86 -9.51 -38.10 10.56
C ARG A 86 -9.24 -38.23 9.06
N VAL A 87 -8.02 -37.92 8.60
CA VAL A 87 -7.63 -38.21 7.21
C VAL A 87 -7.71 -39.71 6.92
N LYS A 88 -7.19 -40.54 7.84
CA LYS A 88 -7.27 -42.00 7.73
C LYS A 88 -8.72 -42.48 7.64
N LYS A 89 -9.61 -41.97 8.51
CA LYS A 89 -11.05 -42.29 8.46
C LYS A 89 -11.71 -41.84 7.15
N LEU A 90 -11.35 -40.67 6.61
CA LEU A 90 -11.85 -40.17 5.32
C LEU A 90 -11.46 -41.12 4.17
N ILE A 91 -10.20 -41.56 4.15
CA ILE A 91 -9.67 -42.50 3.16
C ILE A 91 -10.29 -43.89 3.35
N GLU A 92 -10.46 -44.39 4.56
CA GLU A 92 -11.09 -45.69 4.82
C GLU A 92 -12.57 -45.71 4.41
N GLY A 93 -13.29 -44.62 4.69
CA GLY A 93 -14.75 -44.55 4.56
C GLY A 93 -15.29 -44.64 3.13
N LYS A 94 -14.70 -43.93 2.14
CA LYS A 94 -15.20 -43.96 0.76
C LYS A 94 -14.07 -44.04 -0.27
N ALA A 95 -14.17 -44.99 -1.20
CA ALA A 95 -13.20 -45.18 -2.29
C ALA A 95 -13.00 -43.93 -3.16
N GLN A 96 -14.07 -43.16 -3.38
CA GLN A 96 -14.03 -41.92 -4.16
C GLN A 96 -13.09 -40.88 -3.55
N TYR A 97 -13.08 -40.71 -2.22
CA TYR A 97 -12.18 -39.75 -1.57
C TYR A 97 -10.72 -40.18 -1.61
N ARG A 98 -10.42 -41.48 -1.63
CA ARG A 98 -9.04 -42.00 -1.75
C ARG A 98 -8.37 -41.51 -3.01
N GLY A 99 -9.00 -41.77 -4.16
CA GLY A 99 -8.48 -41.37 -5.46
C GLY A 99 -8.44 -39.85 -5.60
N LEU A 100 -9.50 -39.16 -5.19
CA LEU A 100 -9.59 -37.70 -5.32
C LEU A 100 -8.52 -36.96 -4.50
N LEU A 101 -8.32 -37.37 -3.25
CA LEU A 101 -7.39 -36.71 -2.33
C LEU A 101 -5.95 -36.86 -2.81
N VAL A 102 -5.51 -38.08 -3.11
CA VAL A 102 -4.12 -38.34 -3.50
C VAL A 102 -3.81 -37.75 -4.89
N THR A 103 -4.77 -37.81 -5.83
CA THR A 103 -4.61 -37.16 -7.14
C THR A 103 -4.56 -35.63 -7.03
N SER A 104 -5.35 -35.02 -6.14
CA SER A 104 -5.27 -33.59 -5.88
C SER A 104 -3.89 -33.18 -5.36
N GLN A 105 -3.33 -33.94 -4.42
CA GLN A 105 -1.98 -33.71 -3.90
C GLN A 105 -0.89 -33.87 -4.97
N ASN A 106 -1.01 -34.85 -5.87
CA ASN A 106 -0.09 -34.99 -7.02
C ASN A 106 -0.06 -33.73 -7.88
N PHE A 107 -1.22 -33.15 -8.16
CA PHE A 107 -1.29 -31.91 -8.95
C PHE A 107 -0.72 -30.71 -8.19
N LEU A 108 -0.99 -30.59 -6.90
CA LEU A 108 -0.40 -29.54 -6.07
C LEU A 108 1.13 -29.64 -6.05
N ILE A 109 1.70 -30.82 -5.85
CA ILE A 109 3.16 -31.06 -5.89
C ILE A 109 3.73 -30.65 -7.24
N ARG A 110 3.12 -31.09 -8.34
CA ARG A 110 3.56 -30.75 -9.71
C ARG A 110 3.54 -29.24 -9.94
N ASP A 111 2.49 -28.56 -9.51
CA ASP A 111 2.32 -27.13 -9.79
C ASP A 111 3.20 -26.25 -8.90
N ILE A 112 3.46 -26.64 -7.64
CA ILE A 112 4.51 -26.03 -6.81
C ILE A 112 5.89 -26.28 -7.43
N TYR A 113 6.18 -27.51 -7.89
CA TYR A 113 7.47 -27.82 -8.52
C TYR A 113 7.71 -27.03 -9.81
N LYS A 114 6.67 -26.77 -10.62
CA LYS A 114 6.80 -25.87 -11.78
C LYS A 114 7.22 -24.46 -11.36
N SER A 115 6.64 -23.95 -10.27
CA SER A 115 7.00 -22.64 -9.71
C SER A 115 8.43 -22.64 -9.20
N PHE A 116 8.81 -23.67 -8.43
CA PHE A 116 10.19 -23.90 -7.98
C PHE A 116 11.18 -23.88 -9.14
N LYS A 117 10.92 -24.66 -10.19
CA LYS A 117 11.82 -24.77 -11.34
C LYS A 117 11.93 -23.44 -12.10
N LYS A 118 10.79 -22.77 -12.32
CA LYS A 118 10.77 -21.45 -12.98
C LYS A 118 11.61 -20.43 -12.18
N LEU A 119 11.46 -20.39 -10.86
CA LEU A 119 12.22 -19.49 -10.00
C LEU A 119 13.72 -19.83 -9.99
N HIS A 120 14.07 -21.12 -9.90
CA HIS A 120 15.45 -21.59 -10.02
C HIS A 120 16.08 -21.10 -11.34
N ASP A 121 15.43 -21.36 -12.47
CA ASP A 121 15.94 -21.00 -13.79
C ASP A 121 16.14 -19.48 -13.90
N VAL A 122 15.15 -18.68 -13.47
CA VAL A 122 15.24 -17.21 -13.45
C VAL A 122 16.37 -16.70 -12.56
N VAL A 123 16.57 -17.27 -11.37
CA VAL A 123 17.63 -16.86 -10.43
C VAL A 123 19.02 -17.05 -11.04
N HIS A 124 19.26 -18.19 -11.69
CA HIS A 124 20.54 -18.46 -12.34
C HIS A 124 20.75 -17.57 -13.58
N GLU A 125 19.73 -17.43 -14.41
CA GLU A 125 19.79 -16.55 -15.58
C GLU A 125 19.99 -15.08 -15.20
N MET A 126 19.33 -14.58 -14.15
CA MET A 126 19.45 -13.20 -13.69
C MET A 126 20.85 -12.89 -13.17
N LYS A 127 21.46 -13.84 -12.44
CA LYS A 127 22.82 -13.66 -11.93
C LYS A 127 23.81 -13.44 -13.08
N ASP A 128 23.78 -14.34 -14.06
CA ASP A 128 24.67 -14.28 -15.21
C ASP A 128 24.41 -13.01 -16.04
N PHE A 129 23.13 -12.70 -16.29
CA PHE A 129 22.72 -11.50 -17.01
C PHE A 129 23.18 -10.20 -16.34
N MET A 130 23.05 -10.07 -15.02
CA MET A 130 23.48 -8.87 -14.30
C MET A 130 24.99 -8.68 -14.32
N LEU A 131 25.76 -9.76 -14.15
CA LEU A 131 27.22 -9.72 -14.19
C LEU A 131 27.73 -9.36 -15.59
N GLU A 132 27.16 -9.98 -16.63
CA GLU A 132 27.50 -9.68 -18.03
C GLU A 132 27.14 -8.23 -18.38
N SER A 133 25.93 -7.79 -18.03
CA SER A 133 25.45 -6.42 -18.30
C SER A 133 26.32 -5.37 -17.60
N TYR A 134 26.71 -5.60 -16.35
CA TYR A 134 27.61 -4.69 -15.63
C TYR A 134 29.03 -4.67 -16.22
N MET A 135 29.54 -5.81 -16.68
CA MET A 135 30.83 -5.89 -17.38
C MET A 135 30.79 -5.12 -18.71
N ILE A 136 29.72 -5.25 -19.49
CA ILE A 136 29.52 -4.50 -20.75
C ILE A 136 29.47 -3.00 -20.46
N TYR A 137 28.64 -2.59 -19.49
CA TYR A 137 28.52 -1.19 -19.08
C TYR A 137 29.87 -0.59 -18.65
N THR A 138 30.61 -1.27 -17.77
CA THR A 138 31.89 -0.75 -17.25
C THR A 138 32.93 -0.60 -18.35
N LYS A 139 33.05 -1.59 -19.24
CA LYS A 139 33.99 -1.55 -20.37
C LYS A 139 33.63 -0.45 -21.36
N GLU A 140 32.37 -0.42 -21.80
CA GLU A 140 31.91 0.54 -22.83
C GLU A 140 31.96 1.98 -22.32
N SER A 141 31.66 2.20 -21.04
CA SER A 141 31.82 3.52 -20.40
C SER A 141 33.28 4.00 -20.45
N GLN A 142 34.24 3.11 -20.15
CA GLN A 142 35.67 3.44 -20.17
C GLN A 142 36.18 3.69 -21.60
N ASP A 143 35.76 2.87 -22.56
CA ASP A 143 36.13 3.02 -23.98
C ASP A 143 35.61 4.35 -24.56
N MET A 144 34.47 4.85 -24.05
CA MET A 144 33.89 6.15 -24.39
C MET A 144 34.42 7.33 -23.54
N GLY A 145 35.36 7.09 -22.62
CA GLY A 145 35.99 8.12 -21.80
C GLY A 145 35.20 8.58 -20.56
N PHE A 146 34.14 7.86 -20.19
CA PHE A 146 33.36 8.08 -18.97
C PHE A 146 33.90 7.24 -17.81
N VAL A 147 33.77 7.74 -16.58
CA VAL A 147 34.13 6.97 -15.37
C VAL A 147 32.91 6.16 -14.94
N PRO A 148 32.95 4.81 -15.05
CA PRO A 148 31.80 3.98 -14.67
C PRO A 148 31.58 4.06 -13.16
N GLN A 149 30.33 4.30 -12.77
CA GLN A 149 29.91 4.26 -11.37
C GLN A 149 29.88 2.83 -10.85
N GLN A 150 30.37 2.63 -9.61
CA GLN A 150 30.41 1.31 -8.98
C GLN A 150 29.04 0.91 -8.39
N LEU A 151 28.64 -0.33 -8.63
CA LEU A 151 27.46 -0.98 -8.04
C LEU A 151 27.91 -2.02 -7.01
N GLN A 152 28.05 -1.59 -5.75
CA GLN A 152 28.43 -2.49 -4.65
C GLN A 152 27.49 -3.69 -4.50
N SER A 153 26.21 -3.53 -4.85
CA SER A 153 25.22 -4.61 -4.88
C SER A 153 25.62 -5.72 -5.85
N ILE A 154 26.04 -5.39 -7.08
CA ILE A 154 26.47 -6.36 -8.10
C ILE A 154 27.81 -7.01 -7.73
N GLU A 155 28.74 -6.24 -7.17
CA GLU A 155 30.02 -6.76 -6.69
C GLU A 155 29.82 -7.79 -5.58
N GLN A 156 28.92 -7.53 -4.62
CA GLN A 156 28.56 -8.49 -3.58
C GLN A 156 27.90 -9.75 -4.17
N LEU A 157 27.02 -9.59 -5.17
CA LEU A 157 26.36 -10.71 -5.85
C LEU A 157 27.35 -11.64 -6.57
N SER A 158 28.48 -11.12 -7.07
CA SER A 158 29.53 -11.94 -7.68
C SER A 158 30.16 -12.94 -6.70
N THR A 159 30.22 -12.59 -5.42
CA THR A 159 30.85 -13.38 -4.36
C THR A 159 29.90 -14.35 -3.66
N GLN A 160 28.59 -14.14 -3.79
CA GLN A 160 27.59 -14.95 -3.10
C GLN A 160 27.26 -16.21 -3.91
N SER A 161 27.30 -17.36 -3.25
CA SER A 161 26.75 -18.62 -3.78
C SER A 161 25.25 -18.66 -3.51
N ILE A 162 24.48 -18.99 -4.54
CA ILE A 162 23.08 -19.39 -4.37
C ILE A 162 23.13 -20.87 -4.02
N GLU A 163 22.72 -21.21 -2.79
CA GLU A 163 22.66 -22.61 -2.35
C GLU A 163 21.34 -23.22 -2.79
N ASP A 164 21.43 -24.31 -3.58
CA ASP A 164 20.23 -25.01 -4.04
C ASP A 164 19.58 -25.80 -2.89
N PRO A 165 18.24 -25.67 -2.71
CA PRO A 165 17.52 -26.45 -1.73
C PRO A 165 17.64 -27.95 -2.02
N ALA A 166 17.92 -28.74 -0.99
CA ALA A 166 17.98 -30.19 -1.10
C ALA A 166 16.57 -30.76 -1.35
N LEU A 167 16.33 -31.25 -2.56
CA LEU A 167 15.03 -31.84 -2.93
C LEU A 167 14.88 -33.27 -2.37
N PRO A 168 13.68 -33.64 -1.86
CA PRO A 168 13.43 -34.99 -1.37
C PRO A 168 13.53 -36.05 -2.48
N SER A 169 14.08 -37.23 -2.16
CA SER A 169 14.29 -38.32 -3.12
C SER A 169 12.99 -38.85 -3.76
N GLY A 170 11.86 -38.76 -3.05
CA GLY A 170 10.53 -39.16 -3.55
C GLY A 170 9.93 -38.22 -4.59
N LEU A 171 10.45 -37.00 -4.77
CA LEU A 171 9.85 -35.97 -5.61
C LEU A 171 9.64 -36.45 -7.06
N LYS A 172 10.66 -37.05 -7.67
CA LYS A 172 10.59 -37.53 -9.05
C LYS A 172 9.46 -38.54 -9.25
N TYR A 173 9.28 -39.46 -8.28
CA TYR A 173 8.20 -40.43 -8.33
C TYR A 173 6.83 -39.76 -8.38
N TYR A 174 6.59 -38.76 -7.53
CA TYR A 174 5.30 -38.06 -7.47
C TYR A 174 5.05 -37.11 -8.65
N LEU A 175 6.11 -36.58 -9.28
CA LEU A 175 6.00 -35.85 -10.54
C LEU A 175 5.56 -36.77 -11.70
N GLU A 176 6.13 -37.97 -11.79
CA GLU A 176 5.68 -38.98 -12.75
C GLU A 176 4.28 -39.49 -12.41
N ALA A 177 3.94 -39.66 -11.13
CA ALA A 177 2.59 -40.03 -10.72
C ALA A 177 1.55 -38.98 -11.15
N ALA A 178 1.92 -37.69 -11.12
CA ALA A 178 1.08 -36.59 -11.56
C ALA A 178 0.90 -36.51 -13.09
N SER A 179 1.77 -37.16 -13.88
CA SER A 179 1.69 -37.20 -15.35
C SER A 179 0.80 -38.33 -15.88
N VAL A 180 0.52 -39.34 -15.06
CA VAL A 180 -0.41 -40.43 -15.38
C VAL A 180 -1.83 -39.90 -15.58
N GLU A 181 -2.62 -40.52 -16.46
CA GLU A 181 -4.02 -40.15 -16.70
C GLU A 181 -4.86 -40.14 -15.41
N VAL A 182 -5.71 -39.12 -15.25
CA VAL A 182 -6.46 -38.86 -14.01
C VAL A 182 -7.34 -40.04 -13.60
N GLU A 183 -7.99 -40.70 -14.56
CA GLU A 183 -8.86 -41.84 -14.28
C GLU A 183 -8.07 -43.06 -13.82
N ALA A 184 -6.90 -43.30 -14.43
CA ALA A 184 -5.99 -44.38 -14.04
C ALA A 184 -5.43 -44.17 -12.62
N GLN A 185 -5.02 -42.92 -12.30
CA GLN A 185 -4.62 -42.57 -10.93
C GLN A 185 -5.75 -42.85 -9.93
N ARG A 186 -6.96 -42.34 -10.20
CA ARG A 186 -8.11 -42.50 -9.30
C ARG A 186 -8.51 -43.96 -9.14
N ALA A 187 -8.45 -44.76 -10.19
CA ALA A 187 -8.75 -46.18 -10.14
C ALA A 187 -7.75 -46.94 -9.26
N TYR A 188 -6.45 -46.71 -9.46
CA TYR A 188 -5.39 -47.35 -8.69
C TYR A 188 -5.43 -46.94 -7.21
N LEU A 189 -5.45 -45.63 -6.94
CA LEU A 189 -5.45 -45.07 -5.59
C LEU A 189 -6.78 -45.33 -4.86
N GLY A 190 -7.88 -45.43 -5.59
CA GLY A 190 -9.20 -45.80 -5.08
C GLY A 190 -9.29 -47.24 -4.57
N ALA A 191 -8.46 -48.14 -5.09
CA ALA A 191 -8.60 -49.58 -4.89
C ALA A 191 -8.42 -50.03 -3.44
N LYS A 192 -7.41 -49.49 -2.73
CA LYS A 192 -7.08 -49.89 -1.35
C LYS A 192 -6.74 -48.66 -0.49
N SER A 193 -7.39 -48.55 0.67
CA SER A 193 -7.17 -47.45 1.62
C SER A 193 -5.73 -47.34 2.11
N HIS A 194 -5.06 -48.47 2.35
CA HIS A 194 -3.68 -48.48 2.81
C HIS A 194 -2.71 -47.87 1.77
N ILE A 195 -2.92 -48.13 0.48
CA ILE A 195 -2.12 -47.54 -0.61
C ILE A 195 -2.32 -46.03 -0.61
N ALA A 196 -3.57 -45.56 -0.64
CA ALA A 196 -3.87 -44.13 -0.66
C ALA A 196 -3.33 -43.39 0.58
N PHE A 197 -3.45 -43.99 1.77
CA PHE A 197 -2.94 -43.38 2.99
C PHE A 197 -1.41 -43.28 2.99
N ARG A 198 -0.70 -44.31 2.50
CA ARG A 198 0.75 -44.27 2.36
C ARG A 198 1.20 -43.18 1.40
N HIS A 199 0.57 -43.08 0.23
CA HIS A 199 0.86 -42.00 -0.72
C HIS A 199 0.62 -40.63 -0.11
N TYR A 200 -0.50 -40.43 0.60
CA TYR A 200 -0.78 -39.18 1.29
C TYR A 200 0.32 -38.77 2.27
N GLN A 201 0.82 -39.71 3.09
CA GLN A 201 1.90 -39.42 4.05
C GLN A 201 3.19 -39.01 3.35
N GLU A 202 3.61 -39.78 2.34
CA GLU A 202 4.83 -39.49 1.58
C GLU A 202 4.72 -38.15 0.81
N GLN A 203 3.53 -37.81 0.28
CA GLN A 203 3.27 -36.50 -0.35
C GLN A 203 3.42 -35.34 0.63
N CYS A 204 2.90 -35.48 1.85
CA CYS A 204 3.01 -34.45 2.89
C CYS A 204 4.47 -34.13 3.27
N GLU A 205 5.38 -35.10 3.14
CA GLU A 205 6.82 -34.91 3.37
C GLU A 205 7.52 -34.10 2.27
N LEU A 206 6.92 -33.95 1.08
CA LEU A 206 7.53 -33.25 -0.05
C LEU A 206 7.33 -31.73 -0.01
N PHE A 207 6.16 -31.27 0.45
CA PHE A 207 5.80 -29.85 0.46
C PHE A 207 6.80 -28.93 1.18
N PRO A 208 7.35 -29.28 2.36
CA PRO A 208 8.22 -28.40 3.12
C PRO A 208 9.43 -27.91 2.32
N ALA A 209 10.16 -28.83 1.69
CA ALA A 209 11.36 -28.52 0.94
C ALA A 209 11.05 -27.75 -0.36
N LEU A 210 9.93 -28.08 -1.02
CA LEU A 210 9.49 -27.37 -2.22
C LEU A 210 9.10 -25.92 -1.93
N ILE A 211 8.34 -25.69 -0.86
CA ILE A 211 7.87 -24.35 -0.46
C ILE A 211 9.04 -23.51 0.03
N ASP A 212 9.92 -24.08 0.86
CA ASP A 212 11.11 -23.38 1.33
C ASP A 212 12.04 -23.01 0.15
N GLY A 213 12.17 -23.90 -0.83
CA GLY A 213 12.91 -23.60 -2.04
C GLY A 213 12.31 -22.48 -2.89
N CYS A 214 10.98 -22.47 -3.05
CA CYS A 214 10.28 -21.36 -3.73
C CYS A 214 10.47 -20.03 -2.97
N ARG A 215 10.45 -20.06 -1.64
CA ARG A 215 10.72 -18.88 -0.80
C ARG A 215 12.15 -18.36 -1.03
N VAL A 216 13.15 -19.23 -0.93
CA VAL A 216 14.56 -18.86 -1.11
C VAL A 216 14.79 -18.27 -2.50
N TYR A 217 14.35 -18.94 -3.57
CA TYR A 217 14.52 -18.39 -4.92
C TYR A 217 13.71 -17.11 -5.13
N GLY A 218 12.48 -17.01 -4.60
CA GLY A 218 11.68 -15.80 -4.66
C GLY A 218 12.36 -14.58 -4.01
N GLU A 219 13.01 -14.77 -2.85
CA GLU A 219 13.83 -13.75 -2.19
C GLU A 219 15.01 -13.31 -3.07
N TRP A 220 15.67 -14.25 -3.75
CA TRP A 220 16.74 -13.95 -4.71
C TRP A 220 16.26 -13.18 -5.93
N VAL A 221 15.15 -13.61 -6.56
CA VAL A 221 14.54 -12.87 -7.69
C VAL A 221 14.24 -11.43 -7.29
N PHE A 222 13.62 -11.23 -6.12
CA PHE A 222 13.30 -9.88 -5.65
C PHE A 222 14.56 -9.05 -5.38
N LYS A 223 15.60 -9.65 -4.79
CA LYS A 223 16.89 -8.98 -4.58
C LYS A 223 17.55 -8.56 -5.89
N PHE A 224 17.55 -9.42 -6.91
CA PHE A 224 18.06 -9.06 -8.23
C PHE A 224 17.24 -7.96 -8.87
N PHE A 225 15.90 -8.05 -8.80
CA PHE A 225 15.00 -7.03 -9.35
C PHE A 225 15.25 -5.65 -8.71
N ARG A 226 15.49 -5.60 -7.39
CA ARG A 226 15.87 -4.36 -6.71
C ARG A 226 17.16 -3.74 -7.23
N SER A 227 18.23 -4.54 -7.35
CA SER A 227 19.51 -4.08 -7.87
C SER A 227 19.45 -3.73 -9.36
N LEU A 228 18.50 -4.29 -10.10
CA LEU A 228 18.28 -4.02 -11.52
C LEU A 228 17.60 -2.65 -11.74
N ILE A 229 16.56 -2.32 -10.96
CA ILE A 229 15.73 -1.13 -11.21
C ILE A 229 15.19 -0.37 -9.98
N MET A 230 15.00 -1.00 -8.82
CA MET A 230 14.29 -0.34 -7.70
C MET A 230 15.17 0.44 -6.73
N ASP A 231 16.41 0.00 -6.50
CA ASP A 231 17.30 0.69 -5.57
C ASP A 231 17.74 2.05 -6.15
N GLU A 232 18.01 3.06 -5.32
CA GLU A 232 18.46 4.39 -5.77
C GLU A 232 19.67 4.32 -6.73
N LYS A 233 20.57 3.37 -6.46
CA LYS A 233 21.70 3.01 -7.31
C LYS A 233 21.42 1.65 -7.93
N ASN A 234 20.98 1.67 -9.17
CA ASN A 234 20.62 0.46 -9.91
C ASN A 234 21.27 0.43 -11.30
N LEU A 235 21.34 -0.77 -11.88
CA LEU A 235 22.01 -1.01 -13.15
C LEU A 235 21.32 -0.27 -14.31
N PHE A 236 19.98 -0.27 -14.35
CA PHE A 236 19.23 0.41 -15.41
C PHE A 236 19.50 1.91 -15.45
N ALA A 237 19.48 2.59 -14.30
CA ALA A 237 19.73 4.02 -14.19
C ALA A 237 21.15 4.38 -14.63
N TYR A 238 22.15 3.59 -14.23
CA TYR A 238 23.54 3.85 -14.61
C TYR A 238 23.77 3.64 -16.10
N VAL A 239 23.27 2.53 -16.67
CA VAL A 239 23.42 2.26 -18.11
C VAL A 239 22.68 3.31 -18.94
N SER A 240 21.43 3.65 -18.57
CA SER A 240 20.62 4.64 -19.29
C SER A 240 21.24 6.03 -19.21
N LYS A 241 21.72 6.44 -18.03
CA LYS A 241 22.39 7.73 -17.86
C LYS A 241 23.66 7.84 -18.69
N THR A 242 24.52 6.82 -18.67
CA THR A 242 25.74 6.85 -19.49
C THR A 242 25.42 6.82 -20.98
N ALA A 243 24.41 6.08 -21.41
CA ALA A 243 23.95 6.10 -22.80
C ALA A 243 23.49 7.50 -23.23
N LEU A 244 22.77 8.22 -22.35
CA LEU A 244 22.36 9.61 -22.58
C LEU A 244 23.55 10.58 -22.57
N ASP A 245 24.49 10.44 -21.64
CA ASP A 245 25.69 11.29 -21.57
C ASP A 245 26.57 11.12 -22.82
N VAL A 246 26.71 9.89 -23.32
CA VAL A 246 27.38 9.58 -24.60
C VAL A 246 26.66 10.32 -25.74
N LYS A 247 25.33 10.22 -25.80
CA LYS A 247 24.50 10.91 -26.81
C LYS A 247 24.65 12.43 -26.75
N LYS A 248 24.63 13.03 -25.55
CA LYS A 248 24.84 14.47 -25.32
C LYS A 248 26.23 14.95 -25.74
N SER A 249 27.24 14.08 -25.66
CA SER A 249 28.59 14.40 -26.14
C SER A 249 28.74 14.31 -27.68
N GLY A 250 27.65 14.02 -28.40
CA GLY A 250 27.63 13.91 -29.86
C GLY A 250 28.14 12.56 -30.39
N GLN A 251 28.27 11.57 -29.51
CA GLN A 251 28.65 10.19 -29.84
C GLN A 251 27.45 9.26 -29.66
N THR A 252 27.47 8.10 -30.30
CA THR A 252 26.41 7.08 -30.13
C THR A 252 27.06 5.72 -29.88
N SER A 253 26.60 5.00 -28.85
CA SER A 253 26.96 3.61 -28.62
C SER A 253 25.75 2.72 -28.87
N ASP A 254 25.81 1.95 -29.95
CA ASP A 254 24.81 0.91 -30.24
C ASP A 254 24.85 -0.19 -29.17
N ILE A 255 26.00 -0.39 -28.52
CA ILE A 255 26.19 -1.37 -27.45
C ILE A 255 25.42 -0.95 -26.20
N LEU A 256 25.57 0.30 -25.75
CA LEU A 256 24.81 0.80 -24.58
C LEU A 256 23.31 0.87 -24.86
N SER A 257 22.92 1.33 -26.05
CA SER A 257 21.50 1.40 -26.45
C SER A 257 20.86 0.00 -26.48
N GLY A 258 21.54 -0.96 -27.11
CA GLY A 258 21.09 -2.36 -27.10
C GLY A 258 21.15 -3.02 -25.72
N LEU A 259 22.00 -2.54 -24.81
CA LEU A 259 22.01 -2.99 -23.42
C LEU A 259 20.79 -2.46 -22.66
N VAL A 260 20.38 -1.20 -22.87
CA VAL A 260 19.14 -0.65 -22.30
C VAL A 260 17.94 -1.47 -22.76
N ASP A 261 17.82 -1.79 -24.06
CA ASP A 261 16.73 -2.64 -24.58
C ASP A 261 16.66 -4.00 -23.87
N LYS A 262 17.82 -4.65 -23.69
CA LYS A 262 17.92 -5.93 -22.98
C LYS A 262 17.50 -5.80 -21.51
N LEU A 263 17.89 -4.72 -20.84
CA LEU A 263 17.53 -4.45 -19.45
C LEU A 263 16.01 -4.25 -19.32
N VAL A 264 15.40 -3.48 -20.21
CA VAL A 264 13.94 -3.27 -20.24
C VAL A 264 13.21 -4.61 -20.39
N ALA A 265 13.59 -5.41 -21.39
CA ALA A 265 12.98 -6.72 -21.61
C ALA A 265 13.12 -7.65 -20.40
N LYS A 266 14.29 -7.64 -19.72
CA LYS A 266 14.51 -8.46 -18.53
C LYS A 266 13.74 -7.95 -17.31
N ILE A 267 13.56 -6.64 -17.16
CA ILE A 267 12.72 -6.05 -16.11
C ILE A 267 11.27 -6.51 -16.29
N ASP A 268 10.71 -6.41 -17.50
CA ASP A 268 9.33 -6.84 -17.78
C ASP A 268 9.13 -8.35 -17.53
N GLU A 269 10.09 -9.17 -17.97
CA GLU A 269 10.09 -10.62 -17.74
C GLU A 269 10.06 -10.94 -16.24
N VAL A 270 10.95 -10.33 -15.45
CA VAL A 270 11.09 -10.61 -14.02
C VAL A 270 9.94 -10.03 -13.20
N GLU A 271 9.40 -8.89 -13.60
CA GLU A 271 8.19 -8.31 -13.00
C GLU A 271 6.99 -9.26 -13.14
N SER A 272 6.79 -9.85 -14.33
CA SER A 272 5.77 -10.90 -14.52
C SER A 272 6.05 -12.13 -13.65
N VAL A 273 7.31 -12.55 -13.48
CA VAL A 273 7.65 -13.66 -12.57
C VAL A 273 7.28 -13.33 -11.11
N LEU A 274 7.58 -12.13 -10.63
CA LEU A 274 7.26 -11.68 -9.27
C LEU A 274 5.74 -11.63 -9.04
N ILE A 275 4.98 -11.11 -9.99
CA ILE A 275 3.51 -11.02 -9.88
C ILE A 275 2.86 -12.41 -10.00
N ASP A 276 3.20 -13.16 -11.06
CA ASP A 276 2.47 -14.38 -11.43
C ASP A 276 2.92 -15.61 -10.64
N THR A 277 4.17 -15.65 -10.19
CA THR A 277 4.77 -16.84 -9.56
C THR A 277 5.01 -16.64 -8.07
N VAL A 278 5.57 -15.49 -7.67
CA VAL A 278 5.85 -15.17 -6.25
C VAL A 278 4.61 -14.61 -5.56
N GLY A 279 3.74 -13.90 -6.30
CA GLY A 279 2.56 -13.22 -5.77
C GLY A 279 2.87 -11.88 -5.10
N THR A 280 3.98 -11.24 -5.48
CA THR A 280 4.42 -9.95 -4.96
C THR A 280 4.44 -8.93 -6.09
N ASP A 281 3.64 -7.86 -5.95
CA ASP A 281 3.72 -6.69 -6.83
C ASP A 281 4.87 -5.79 -6.36
N PRO A 282 5.95 -5.62 -7.16
CA PRO A 282 7.07 -4.78 -6.77
C PRO A 282 6.75 -3.28 -6.80
N LYS A 283 5.58 -2.84 -7.30
CA LYS A 283 5.16 -1.44 -7.43
C LYS A 283 6.19 -0.59 -8.18
N LEU A 284 6.60 -1.08 -9.36
CA LEU A 284 7.57 -0.40 -10.21
C LEU A 284 7.00 0.92 -10.77
N ASN A 285 7.77 2.02 -10.65
CA ASN A 285 7.45 3.28 -11.32
C ASN A 285 7.78 3.19 -12.82
N ARG A 286 6.84 2.67 -13.62
CA ARG A 286 6.98 2.53 -15.07
C ARG A 286 7.12 3.86 -15.80
N THR A 287 6.55 4.94 -15.26
CA THR A 287 6.61 6.28 -15.87
C THR A 287 8.04 6.79 -15.97
N HIS A 288 8.83 6.62 -14.90
CA HIS A 288 10.24 7.01 -14.89
C HIS A 288 11.08 6.18 -15.87
N MET A 289 10.85 4.88 -15.90
CA MET A 289 11.53 3.96 -16.82
C MET A 289 11.25 4.31 -18.29
N GLN A 290 9.98 4.60 -18.62
CA GLN A 290 9.58 5.00 -19.96
C GLN A 290 10.18 6.36 -20.34
N ALA A 291 10.28 7.32 -19.41
CA ALA A 291 10.88 8.62 -19.67
C ALA A 291 12.37 8.49 -20.06
N MET A 292 13.17 7.72 -19.31
CA MET A 292 14.59 7.50 -19.65
C MET A 292 14.77 6.76 -20.97
N TYR A 293 13.90 5.79 -21.25
CA TYR A 293 13.93 5.05 -22.52
C TYR A 293 13.55 5.93 -23.72
N MET A 294 12.53 6.78 -23.58
CA MET A 294 12.10 7.68 -24.64
C MET A 294 13.13 8.77 -24.96
N ALA A 295 13.84 9.28 -23.94
CA ALA A 295 14.94 10.23 -24.14
C ALA A 295 16.09 9.63 -24.98
N LEU A 296 16.32 8.32 -24.88
CA LEU A 296 17.30 7.62 -25.72
C LEU A 296 16.83 7.50 -27.18
N LEU A 297 15.53 7.39 -27.42
CA LEU A 297 14.95 7.26 -28.76
C LEU A 297 14.70 8.59 -29.48
N SER A 298 14.51 9.70 -28.76
CA SER A 298 14.25 11.02 -29.36
C SER A 298 15.52 11.64 -29.96
N ASP A 299 15.48 12.14 -31.19
CA ASP A 299 16.61 12.86 -31.82
C ASP A 299 16.87 14.25 -31.23
N ASP A 300 15.99 14.73 -30.36
CA ASP A 300 16.16 15.99 -29.63
C ASP A 300 17.19 15.80 -28.51
N ILE A 301 18.39 16.34 -28.74
CA ILE A 301 19.54 16.32 -27.81
C ILE A 301 19.29 17.21 -26.57
N ASP A 302 18.24 18.03 -26.60
CA ASP A 302 17.78 18.91 -25.51
C ASP A 302 16.84 18.22 -24.50
N VAL A 303 16.73 16.88 -24.53
CA VAL A 303 16.16 16.18 -23.38
C VAL A 303 17.23 16.12 -22.29
N GLU A 304 17.30 17.20 -21.51
CA GLU A 304 17.79 17.10 -20.15
C GLU A 304 16.94 16.04 -19.44
N VAL A 305 17.46 14.82 -19.32
CA VAL A 305 17.02 13.91 -18.27
C VAL A 305 17.51 14.52 -16.97
N GLU A 306 16.77 15.51 -16.51
CA GLU A 306 16.80 16.02 -15.16
C GLU A 306 16.41 14.86 -14.24
N ILE A 307 17.31 14.56 -13.32
CA ILE A 307 16.97 13.85 -12.10
C ILE A 307 16.03 14.81 -11.36
N ASP A 308 14.72 14.63 -11.53
CA ASP A 308 13.63 15.39 -10.90
C ASP A 308 14.08 16.73 -10.30
N GLU A 309 14.48 17.68 -11.15
CA GLU A 309 14.12 19.06 -10.85
C GLU A 309 12.63 19.12 -11.20
N GLN A 310 11.76 18.84 -10.21
CA GLN A 310 10.41 19.36 -10.33
C GLN A 310 10.57 20.86 -10.52
N ASP A 311 10.23 21.32 -11.71
CA ASP A 311 10.48 22.67 -12.15
C ASP A 311 9.81 23.61 -11.14
N LEU A 312 10.63 24.21 -10.26
CA LEU A 312 10.18 25.18 -9.25
C LEU A 312 9.51 26.38 -9.94
N SER A 313 9.62 26.49 -11.27
CA SER A 313 8.84 27.41 -12.10
C SER A 313 7.33 27.32 -11.85
N ALA A 314 6.79 26.12 -11.59
CA ALA A 314 5.36 25.92 -11.32
C ALA A 314 4.90 26.53 -9.99
N LEU A 315 5.83 26.71 -9.04
CA LEU A 315 5.60 27.34 -7.74
C LEU A 315 5.79 28.86 -7.76
N ARG A 316 6.12 29.46 -8.92
CA ARG A 316 6.20 30.92 -9.03
C ARG A 316 4.82 31.56 -8.94
N GLY A 317 4.69 32.56 -8.07
CA GLY A 317 3.43 33.25 -7.84
C GLY A 317 2.42 32.38 -7.11
N SER A 318 2.87 31.47 -6.23
CA SER A 318 1.99 30.50 -5.55
C SER A 318 0.84 31.17 -4.79
N THR A 319 1.10 32.33 -4.17
CA THR A 319 0.05 33.07 -3.46
C THR A 319 -1.08 33.53 -4.39
N GLU A 320 -0.74 34.05 -5.57
CA GLU A 320 -1.75 34.47 -6.57
C GLU A 320 -2.53 33.26 -7.10
N GLN A 321 -1.82 32.16 -7.41
CA GLN A 321 -2.46 30.91 -7.86
C GLN A 321 -3.47 30.39 -6.84
N ILE A 322 -3.14 30.40 -5.54
CA ILE A 322 -4.03 29.93 -4.47
C ILE A 322 -5.24 30.87 -4.31
N LEU A 323 -5.03 32.19 -4.35
CA LEU A 323 -6.10 33.17 -4.22
C LEU A 323 -7.09 33.08 -5.39
N ASP A 324 -6.59 33.04 -6.62
CA ASP A 324 -7.40 32.89 -7.83
C ASP A 324 -8.18 31.57 -7.81
N TYR A 325 -7.51 30.49 -7.39
CA TYR A 325 -8.15 29.20 -7.23
C TYR A 325 -9.25 29.24 -6.16
N SER A 326 -9.02 29.84 -5.00
CA SER A 326 -10.01 29.86 -3.89
C SER A 326 -11.31 30.57 -4.25
N GLY A 327 -11.26 31.59 -5.11
CA GLY A 327 -12.43 32.39 -5.50
C GLY A 327 -13.03 33.22 -4.37
N VAL A 328 -12.22 33.60 -3.37
CA VAL A 328 -12.64 34.52 -2.30
C VAL A 328 -12.81 35.95 -2.81
N ASP A 329 -13.50 36.78 -2.03
CA ASP A 329 -13.69 38.19 -2.36
C ASP A 329 -12.35 38.94 -2.49
N GLU A 330 -12.31 39.88 -3.43
CA GLU A 330 -11.10 40.65 -3.75
C GLU A 330 -10.57 41.45 -2.54
N GLU A 331 -11.44 41.81 -1.60
CA GLU A 331 -11.08 42.46 -0.34
C GLU A 331 -10.30 41.52 0.60
N VAL A 332 -10.76 40.26 0.71
CA VAL A 332 -10.10 39.22 1.52
C VAL A 332 -8.74 38.86 0.92
N ALA A 333 -8.69 38.70 -0.41
CA ALA A 333 -7.44 38.44 -1.13
C ALA A 333 -6.41 39.54 -0.90
N LYS A 334 -6.79 40.82 -1.09
CA LYS A 334 -5.89 41.98 -0.86
C LYS A 334 -5.45 42.08 0.59
N SER A 335 -6.36 41.85 1.54
CA SER A 335 -6.04 41.85 2.97
C SER A 335 -5.02 40.77 3.31
N PHE A 336 -5.18 39.56 2.74
CA PHE A 336 -4.26 38.45 2.97
C PHE A 336 -2.88 38.71 2.37
N THR A 337 -2.78 39.17 1.11
CA THR A 337 -1.49 39.51 0.48
C THR A 337 -0.75 40.60 1.27
N THR A 338 -1.47 41.65 1.69
CA THR A 338 -0.88 42.72 2.50
C THR A 338 -0.38 42.20 3.85
N ALA A 339 -1.13 41.30 4.50
CA ALA A 339 -0.73 40.70 5.76
C ALA A 339 0.46 39.75 5.58
N LEU A 340 0.52 39.01 4.48
CA LEU A 340 1.61 38.09 4.14
C LEU A 340 2.91 38.86 3.86
N ASP A 341 2.85 39.95 3.09
CA ASP A 341 3.99 40.84 2.86
C ASP A 341 4.51 41.44 4.17
N ALA A 342 3.61 41.86 5.06
CA ALA A 342 3.98 42.36 6.38
C ALA A 342 4.64 41.27 7.24
N PHE A 343 4.17 40.02 7.11
CA PHE A 343 4.74 38.86 7.80
C PHE A 343 6.13 38.48 7.26
N MET A 344 6.34 38.51 5.94
CA MET A 344 7.64 38.24 5.31
C MET A 344 8.71 39.27 5.70
N ARG A 345 8.31 40.53 5.92
CA ARG A 345 9.19 41.62 6.36
C ARG A 345 9.57 41.59 7.84
N LEU A 346 8.96 40.72 8.65
CA LEU A 346 9.34 40.58 10.05
C LEU A 346 10.74 39.99 10.17
N THR A 347 11.58 40.60 11.01
CA THR A 347 12.91 40.08 11.33
C THR A 347 12.86 38.81 12.18
N ASP A 348 11.83 38.66 13.02
CA ASP A 348 11.55 37.45 13.79
C ASP A 348 10.06 37.13 13.66
N LYS A 349 9.75 36.18 12.76
CA LYS A 349 8.37 35.78 12.42
C LYS A 349 7.63 35.15 13.60
N PHE A 350 8.38 34.50 14.50
CA PHE A 350 7.86 33.80 15.68
C PHE A 350 8.11 34.57 16.98
N GLY A 351 8.49 35.85 16.89
CA GLY A 351 8.72 36.71 18.04
C GLY A 351 7.46 36.91 18.90
N ARG A 352 7.66 37.08 20.22
CA ARG A 352 6.59 37.35 21.21
C ARG A 352 6.26 38.85 21.35
N THR A 353 6.64 39.67 20.37
CA THR A 353 6.33 41.11 20.37
C THR A 353 4.85 41.34 20.01
N LYS A 354 4.29 42.47 20.49
CA LYS A 354 2.89 42.83 20.19
C LYS A 354 2.64 43.01 18.70
N ASP A 355 3.63 43.54 17.96
CA ASP A 355 3.53 43.79 16.53
C ASP A 355 3.55 42.48 15.73
N ALA A 356 4.44 41.54 16.05
CA ALA A 356 4.48 40.23 15.41
C ALA A 356 3.20 39.42 15.69
N LEU A 357 2.66 39.50 16.90
CA LEU A 357 1.39 38.86 17.25
C LEU A 357 0.22 39.46 16.44
N ALA A 358 0.18 40.78 16.28
CA ALA A 358 -0.86 41.45 15.51
C ALA A 358 -0.80 41.09 14.02
N ILE A 359 0.40 40.98 13.45
CA ILE A 359 0.61 40.57 12.07
C ILE A 359 0.20 39.10 11.87
N ARG A 360 0.63 38.18 12.74
CA ARG A 360 0.21 36.77 12.66
C ARG A 360 -1.32 36.64 12.70
N LYS A 361 -1.99 37.35 13.60
CA LYS A 361 -3.47 37.33 13.67
C LYS A 361 -4.13 37.79 12.35
N LYS A 362 -3.57 38.83 11.71
CA LYS A 362 -4.05 39.33 10.41
C LYS A 362 -3.81 38.35 9.25
N VAL A 363 -2.83 37.45 9.35
CA VAL A 363 -2.60 36.37 8.38
C VAL A 363 -3.53 35.18 8.66
N THR A 364 -3.72 34.83 9.92
CA THR A 364 -4.52 33.67 10.34
C THR A 364 -6.00 33.78 10.00
N GLU A 365 -6.63 34.95 10.20
CA GLU A 365 -8.07 35.10 9.97
C GLU A 365 -8.48 34.84 8.50
N PRO A 366 -7.83 35.46 7.48
CA PRO A 366 -8.17 35.16 6.09
C PRO A 366 -7.72 33.77 5.61
N PHE A 367 -6.70 33.17 6.22
CA PHE A 367 -6.18 31.86 5.82
C PHE A 367 -7.27 30.78 5.77
N PHE A 368 -8.08 30.67 6.83
CA PHE A 368 -9.13 29.65 6.90
C PHE A 368 -10.26 29.91 5.91
N VAL A 369 -10.56 31.17 5.60
CA VAL A 369 -11.53 31.56 4.57
C VAL A 369 -11.06 31.15 3.18
N ILE A 370 -9.76 31.38 2.89
CA ILE A 370 -9.12 30.98 1.63
C ILE A 370 -9.07 29.44 1.52
N TYR A 371 -8.73 28.76 2.62
CA TYR A 371 -8.72 27.30 2.69
C TYR A 371 -10.11 26.73 2.41
N GLU A 372 -11.16 27.26 3.04
CA GLU A 372 -12.54 26.84 2.79
C GLU A 372 -12.94 27.03 1.31
N GLY A 373 -12.57 28.14 0.68
CA GLY A 373 -12.82 28.38 -0.74
C GLY A 373 -12.07 27.40 -1.65
N ALA A 374 -10.79 27.19 -1.39
CA ALA A 374 -9.93 26.29 -2.18
C ALA A 374 -10.36 24.83 -2.06
N VAL A 375 -10.65 24.35 -0.84
CA VAL A 375 -11.05 22.96 -0.60
C VAL A 375 -12.41 22.64 -1.23
N LYS A 376 -13.37 23.58 -1.20
CA LYS A 376 -14.67 23.41 -1.86
C LYS A 376 -14.53 23.19 -3.36
N LYS A 377 -13.64 23.93 -4.01
CA LYS A 377 -13.37 23.76 -5.45
C LYS A 377 -12.61 22.48 -5.76
N SER A 378 -11.67 22.08 -4.89
CA SER A 378 -10.92 20.84 -5.07
C SER A 378 -11.79 19.57 -4.98
N PHE A 379 -12.98 19.64 -4.36
CA PHE A 379 -13.92 18.52 -4.39
C PHE A 379 -14.44 18.16 -5.78
N THR A 380 -14.51 19.15 -6.67
CA THR A 380 -14.99 18.99 -8.06
C THR A 380 -13.88 18.90 -9.09
N ASP A 381 -12.70 19.41 -8.75
CA ASP A 381 -11.54 19.44 -9.63
C ASP A 381 -10.58 18.29 -9.31
N PRO A 382 -10.43 17.31 -10.23
CA PRO A 382 -9.58 16.14 -9.99
C PRO A 382 -8.09 16.44 -10.02
N ASN A 383 -7.65 17.62 -10.51
CA ASN A 383 -6.23 17.94 -10.62
C ASN A 383 -5.93 19.42 -10.32
N PRO A 384 -6.06 19.86 -9.05
CA PRO A 384 -5.73 21.22 -8.66
C PRO A 384 -4.24 21.54 -8.91
N PRO A 385 -3.89 22.82 -9.15
CA PRO A 385 -2.50 23.25 -9.34
C PRO A 385 -1.59 22.80 -8.18
N LEU A 386 -0.29 22.62 -8.45
CA LEU A 386 0.67 22.14 -7.45
C LEU A 386 0.68 23.02 -6.19
N ALA A 387 0.70 24.35 -6.34
CA ALA A 387 0.63 25.28 -5.22
C ALA A 387 -0.62 25.06 -4.33
N VAL A 388 -1.77 24.78 -4.95
CA VAL A 388 -3.04 24.50 -4.24
C VAL A 388 -2.99 23.15 -3.52
N ARG A 389 -2.40 22.12 -4.13
CA ARG A 389 -2.21 20.82 -3.47
C ARG A 389 -1.32 20.95 -2.23
N LEU A 390 -0.21 21.68 -2.36
CA LEU A 390 0.72 21.91 -1.25
C LEU A 390 0.08 22.79 -0.15
N PHE A 391 -0.75 23.76 -0.54
CA PHE A 391 -1.54 24.56 0.40
C PHE A 391 -2.50 23.70 1.23
N LEU A 392 -3.28 22.85 0.57
CA LEU A 392 -4.28 22.00 1.23
C LEU A 392 -3.65 20.95 2.14
N ASN A 393 -2.51 20.37 1.74
CA ASN A 393 -1.87 19.27 2.48
C ASN A 393 -0.87 19.74 3.54
N TYR A 394 -0.21 20.88 3.34
CA TYR A 394 0.93 21.31 4.17
C TYR A 394 0.89 22.78 4.62
N GLY A 395 -0.14 23.55 4.27
CA GLY A 395 -0.24 24.97 4.65
C GLY A 395 0.74 25.86 3.90
N TYR A 396 1.21 25.42 2.73
CA TYR A 396 2.10 26.18 1.85
C TYR A 396 1.39 27.35 1.18
N VAL A 397 1.98 28.56 1.21
CA VAL A 397 1.35 29.77 0.65
C VAL A 397 2.27 30.53 -0.32
N SER A 398 3.58 30.52 -0.09
CA SER A 398 4.54 31.29 -0.89
C SER A 398 5.91 30.59 -0.93
N GLU A 399 6.53 30.62 -2.09
CA GLU A 399 7.91 30.20 -2.33
C GLU A 399 8.94 31.03 -1.53
N GLU A 400 8.64 32.28 -1.17
CA GLU A 400 9.56 33.15 -0.44
C GLU A 400 9.68 32.80 1.06
N LEU A 401 8.71 32.05 1.59
CA LEU A 401 8.69 31.63 3.00
C LEU A 401 9.51 30.37 3.27
N LEU A 402 9.93 29.68 2.21
CA LEU A 402 10.65 28.43 2.24
C LEU A 402 12.02 28.56 1.57
N THR A 403 12.99 27.77 2.03
CA THR A 403 14.26 27.62 1.32
C THR A 403 14.07 26.76 0.08
N GLU A 404 14.97 26.88 -0.91
CA GLU A 404 14.94 26.05 -2.12
C GLU A 404 15.02 24.54 -1.79
N GLU A 405 15.79 24.18 -0.76
CA GLU A 405 15.92 22.81 -0.27
C GLU A 405 14.59 22.30 0.33
N ASP A 406 13.90 23.13 1.11
CA ASP A 406 12.59 22.79 1.67
C ASP A 406 11.53 22.66 0.57
N LEU A 407 11.56 23.52 -0.44
CA LEU A 407 10.64 23.44 -1.59
C LEU A 407 10.84 22.13 -2.36
N ARG A 408 12.08 21.76 -2.68
CA ARG A 408 12.42 20.48 -3.34
C ARG A 408 12.01 19.28 -2.50
N THR A 409 12.13 19.38 -1.18
CA THR A 409 11.69 18.31 -0.28
C THR A 409 10.16 18.20 -0.28
N LEU A 410 9.45 19.32 -0.20
CA LEU A 410 7.99 19.37 -0.16
C LEU A 410 7.35 18.76 -1.42
N THR A 411 7.96 18.97 -2.58
CA THR A 411 7.51 18.43 -3.87
C THR A 411 7.78 16.94 -4.06
N THR A 412 8.76 16.40 -3.33
CA THR A 412 9.14 14.98 -3.39
C THR A 412 8.49 14.14 -2.30
N LEU A 413 7.80 14.76 -1.34
CA LEU A 413 7.06 14.04 -0.31
C LEU A 413 5.97 13.17 -0.96
N PRO A 414 5.84 11.89 -0.52
CA PRO A 414 4.80 11.00 -1.02
C PRO A 414 3.42 11.57 -0.70
N ASP A 415 2.41 11.15 -1.47
CA ASP A 415 1.04 11.55 -1.18
C ASP A 415 0.65 11.08 0.22
N VAL A 416 0.06 11.99 0.99
CA VAL A 416 -0.15 11.85 2.42
C VAL A 416 -1.38 10.97 2.71
N GLY A 417 -2.30 10.89 1.73
CA GLY A 417 -3.53 10.11 1.74
C GLY A 417 -3.54 8.93 0.77
N VAL A 418 -4.28 7.88 1.19
CA VAL A 418 -4.65 6.66 0.45
C VAL A 418 -3.62 5.53 0.37
N GLY A 419 -3.88 4.51 1.19
CA GLY A 419 -3.56 3.11 0.96
C GLY A 419 -4.66 2.24 1.57
N ASP A 420 -4.78 0.99 1.15
CA ASP A 420 -5.62 -0.03 1.81
C ASP A 420 -5.00 -0.33 3.20
N LEU A 421 -5.39 0.49 4.18
CA LEU A 421 -4.76 0.64 5.48
C LEU A 421 -5.75 0.20 6.58
N ASP A 422 -5.25 -0.38 7.67
CA ASP A 422 -6.09 -1.01 8.70
C ASP A 422 -6.87 0.00 9.56
N CYS A 423 -6.43 1.27 9.58
CA CYS A 423 -7.14 2.41 10.17
C CYS A 423 -7.23 3.56 9.14
N HIS A 424 -8.33 4.31 9.19
CA HIS A 424 -8.54 5.43 8.29
C HIS A 424 -7.66 6.60 8.72
N VAL A 425 -6.88 7.12 7.75
CA VAL A 425 -6.09 8.33 7.91
C VAL A 425 -6.53 9.30 6.83
N TYR A 426 -7.07 10.43 7.25
CA TYR A 426 -7.55 11.49 6.37
C TYR A 426 -6.57 12.66 6.42
N THR A 427 -6.26 13.24 5.26
CA THR A 427 -5.82 14.63 5.21
C THR A 427 -6.97 15.55 5.63
N MET A 428 -6.67 16.78 6.08
CA MET A 428 -7.73 17.74 6.42
C MET A 428 -8.70 17.97 5.25
N ALA A 429 -8.20 18.04 4.01
CA ALA A 429 -9.05 18.16 2.82
C ALA A 429 -9.99 16.96 2.61
N GLU A 430 -9.50 15.73 2.81
CA GLU A 430 -10.31 14.51 2.75
C GLU A 430 -11.34 14.45 3.88
N TRP A 431 -10.96 14.79 5.12
CA TRP A 431 -11.86 14.84 6.27
C TRP A 431 -13.02 15.81 6.01
N LEU A 432 -12.71 17.03 5.56
CA LEU A 432 -13.71 18.04 5.22
C LEU A 432 -14.62 17.59 4.07
N LYS A 433 -14.11 16.78 3.14
CA LYS A 433 -14.93 16.15 2.09
C LYS A 433 -15.92 15.13 2.65
N GLU A 434 -15.51 14.29 3.59
CA GLU A 434 -16.40 13.32 4.26
C GLU A 434 -17.58 14.01 4.96
N ILE A 435 -17.32 15.15 5.62
CA ILE A 435 -18.32 16.00 6.26
C ILE A 435 -19.24 16.66 5.24
N TYR A 436 -18.66 17.24 4.18
CA TYR A 436 -19.41 17.91 3.12
C TYR A 436 -20.35 16.94 2.38
N GLU A 437 -19.90 15.72 2.11
CA GLU A 437 -20.69 14.69 1.45
C GLU A 437 -21.71 14.02 2.40
N GLY A 438 -21.56 14.23 3.72
CA GLY A 438 -22.48 13.75 4.75
C GLY A 438 -22.25 12.28 5.14
N ARG A 439 -21.07 11.73 4.84
CA ARG A 439 -20.66 10.38 5.28
C ARG A 439 -20.23 10.37 6.75
N LYS A 440 -19.70 11.50 7.23
CA LYS A 440 -19.37 11.76 8.64
C LYS A 440 -20.16 12.98 9.14
N LEU A 441 -20.41 13.02 10.44
CA LEU A 441 -21.02 14.17 11.11
C LEU A 441 -19.92 15.15 11.58
N PRO A 442 -20.19 16.46 11.64
CA PRO A 442 -19.25 17.42 12.19
C PRO A 442 -18.84 17.04 13.61
N SER A 443 -17.56 17.27 13.93
CA SER A 443 -16.99 16.98 15.24
C SER A 443 -17.64 17.84 16.31
N LYS A 444 -17.73 17.31 17.52
CA LYS A 444 -18.16 18.06 18.70
C LYS A 444 -17.24 19.23 19.01
N ASP A 445 -17.78 20.23 19.70
CA ASP A 445 -16.99 21.34 20.21
C ASP A 445 -16.25 21.00 21.51
N GLU A 446 -15.47 21.95 22.03
CA GLU A 446 -14.73 21.83 23.29
C GLU A 446 -15.62 21.61 24.54
N PHE A 447 -16.93 21.81 24.40
CA PHE A 447 -17.94 21.64 25.45
C PHE A 447 -18.76 20.35 25.27
N ASP A 448 -18.35 19.46 24.37
CA ASP A 448 -19.03 18.19 24.03
C ASP A 448 -20.42 18.42 23.39
N GLU A 449 -20.64 19.58 22.76
CA GLU A 449 -21.88 19.94 22.09
C GLU A 449 -21.86 19.55 20.60
N ASP A 450 -22.92 18.88 20.15
CA ASP A 450 -23.08 18.47 18.76
C ASP A 450 -23.49 19.64 17.86
N TYR A 451 -23.21 19.53 16.55
CA TYR A 451 -23.67 20.48 15.54
C TYR A 451 -25.19 20.73 15.59
N GLU A 452 -25.99 19.69 15.87
CA GLU A 452 -27.44 19.86 16.01
C GLU A 452 -27.83 20.76 17.19
N GLU A 453 -27.12 20.65 18.31
CA GLU A 453 -27.36 21.48 19.49
C GLU A 453 -26.92 22.91 19.23
N HIS A 454 -25.77 23.11 18.58
CA HIS A 454 -25.29 24.41 18.16
C HIS A 454 -26.29 25.12 17.25
N VAL A 455 -26.78 24.45 16.19
CA VAL A 455 -27.77 25.02 15.26
C VAL A 455 -29.09 25.34 15.96
N ARG A 456 -29.55 24.49 16.91
CA ARG A 456 -30.77 24.76 17.69
C ARG A 456 -30.63 25.98 18.60
N LYS A 457 -29.43 26.26 19.12
CA LYS A 457 -29.15 27.44 19.94
C LYS A 457 -29.12 28.72 19.10
N ASP A 458 -28.39 28.70 17.98
CA ASP A 458 -28.27 29.85 17.08
C ASP A 458 -29.60 30.25 16.44
N HIS A 459 -30.42 29.24 16.10
CA HIS A 459 -31.73 29.42 15.49
C HIS A 459 -32.89 29.16 16.46
N ALA A 460 -32.69 29.38 17.76
CA ALA A 460 -33.71 29.11 18.80
C ALA A 460 -35.06 29.82 18.56
N LYS A 461 -35.06 30.92 17.80
CA LYS A 461 -36.25 31.72 17.46
C LYS A 461 -36.87 31.39 16.10
N ASP A 462 -36.17 30.64 15.24
CA ASP A 462 -36.61 30.29 13.88
C ASP A 462 -36.30 28.83 13.55
N LYS A 463 -37.31 27.97 13.76
CA LYS A 463 -37.21 26.53 13.50
C LYS A 463 -36.96 26.19 12.03
N ILE A 464 -37.42 27.03 11.10
CA ILE A 464 -37.26 26.77 9.66
C ILE A 464 -35.82 27.02 9.26
N ALA A 465 -35.21 28.09 9.78
CA ALA A 465 -33.79 28.36 9.60
C ALA A 465 -32.91 27.26 10.23
N ALA A 466 -33.28 26.77 11.42
CA ALA A 466 -32.60 25.66 12.08
C ALA A 466 -32.60 24.38 11.21
N ASP A 467 -33.77 23.98 10.71
CA ASP A 467 -33.91 22.77 9.87
C ASP A 467 -33.15 22.90 8.54
N HIS A 468 -33.07 24.11 7.97
CA HIS A 468 -32.30 24.36 6.76
C HIS A 468 -30.79 24.24 7.02
N ALA A 469 -30.28 24.88 8.08
CA ALA A 469 -28.87 24.83 8.47
C ALA A 469 -28.42 23.40 8.85
N MET A 470 -29.30 22.58 9.44
CA MET A 470 -29.03 21.17 9.73
C MET A 470 -28.81 20.32 8.47
N LYS A 471 -29.43 20.70 7.34
CA LYS A 471 -29.34 19.97 6.06
C LYS A 471 -28.35 20.59 5.08
N ASP A 472 -27.90 21.81 5.33
CA ASP A 472 -26.97 22.51 4.45
C ASP A 472 -25.55 21.96 4.61
N LYS A 473 -25.02 21.40 3.52
CA LYS A 473 -23.67 20.85 3.43
C LYS A 473 -22.60 21.92 3.64
N ASN A 474 -22.85 23.15 3.17
CA ASN A 474 -21.91 24.25 3.31
C ASN A 474 -21.83 24.73 4.76
N ALA A 475 -22.96 24.78 5.46
CA ALA A 475 -23.00 25.16 6.87
C ALA A 475 -22.25 24.15 7.75
N LYS A 476 -22.40 22.84 7.48
CA LYS A 476 -21.63 21.78 8.16
C LYS A 476 -20.13 21.90 7.94
N LEU A 477 -19.72 22.13 6.70
CA LEU A 477 -18.30 22.29 6.36
C LEU A 477 -17.70 23.53 7.04
N HIS A 478 -18.40 24.66 6.99
CA HIS A 478 -17.97 25.89 7.63
C HIS A 478 -17.84 25.72 9.15
N PHE A 479 -18.81 25.06 9.77
CA PHE A 479 -18.76 24.74 11.20
C PHE A 479 -17.55 23.87 11.54
N GLU A 480 -17.26 22.82 10.77
CA GLU A 480 -16.09 21.96 11.02
C GLU A 480 -14.76 22.74 10.94
N ILE A 481 -14.66 23.68 10.01
CA ILE A 481 -13.47 24.52 9.86
C ILE A 481 -13.31 25.45 11.06
N ASP A 482 -14.37 26.11 11.50
CA ASP A 482 -14.30 27.05 12.62
C ASP A 482 -14.16 26.34 13.97
N ASN A 483 -14.81 25.18 14.15
CA ASN A 483 -14.82 24.41 15.39
C ASN A 483 -13.56 23.55 15.54
N LEU A 484 -13.33 22.61 14.61
CA LEU A 484 -12.20 21.69 14.69
C LEU A 484 -10.94 22.31 14.12
N PHE A 485 -10.94 22.66 12.82
CA PHE A 485 -9.69 22.95 12.12
C PHE A 485 -8.97 24.14 12.72
N LYS A 486 -9.63 25.30 12.80
CA LYS A 486 -9.04 26.56 13.28
C LYS A 486 -8.50 26.49 14.70
N TYR A 487 -9.17 25.75 15.59
CA TYR A 487 -8.76 25.61 16.97
C TYR A 487 -7.67 24.54 17.14
N ALA A 488 -7.90 23.35 16.60
CA ALA A 488 -6.97 22.23 16.75
C ALA A 488 -5.65 22.45 16.00
N ASP A 489 -5.64 23.20 14.90
CA ASP A 489 -4.41 23.54 14.15
C ASP A 489 -3.39 24.26 15.05
N ARG A 490 -3.88 25.15 15.92
CA ARG A 490 -3.05 25.85 16.90
C ARG A 490 -2.52 24.94 18.01
N LEU A 491 -3.29 23.93 18.41
CA LEU A 491 -2.90 22.96 19.44
C LEU A 491 -1.87 21.95 18.91
N VAL A 492 -2.10 21.41 17.72
CA VAL A 492 -1.23 20.44 17.05
C VAL A 492 0.13 21.05 16.70
N ASN A 493 0.18 22.35 16.36
CA ASN A 493 1.44 23.08 16.22
C ASN A 493 2.31 23.06 17.51
N GLY A 494 1.67 23.04 18.68
CA GLY A 494 2.33 23.02 20.00
C GLY A 494 2.81 24.39 20.50
N ASN A 495 2.91 25.40 19.65
CA ASN A 495 3.37 26.75 20.01
C ASN A 495 2.25 27.80 19.97
N ILE A 496 1.27 27.65 20.87
CA ILE A 496 0.05 28.47 20.98
C ILE A 496 0.32 29.98 20.91
N SER A 497 1.39 30.50 21.51
CA SER A 497 1.71 31.94 21.56
C SER A 497 2.28 32.52 20.26
N THR A 498 2.86 31.68 19.41
CA THR A 498 3.61 32.09 18.20
C THR A 498 3.04 31.48 16.93
N PHE A 499 1.91 30.78 17.05
CA PHE A 499 1.22 30.09 15.98
C PHE A 499 0.88 31.00 14.79
N VAL A 500 1.07 30.44 13.59
CA VAL A 500 0.58 30.92 12.30
C VAL A 500 0.34 29.66 11.44
N PRO A 501 -0.78 29.57 10.70
CA PRO A 501 -1.12 28.37 9.92
C PRO A 501 -0.35 28.27 8.58
N VAL A 502 0.69 29.10 8.41
CA VAL A 502 1.46 29.18 7.17
C VAL A 502 2.81 28.49 7.37
N LEU A 503 3.15 27.59 6.45
CA LEU A 503 4.43 26.89 6.48
C LEU A 503 5.58 27.87 6.20
N SER A 504 6.59 27.87 7.07
CA SER A 504 7.80 28.69 6.93
C SER A 504 9.01 27.95 7.44
N SER A 505 10.15 28.07 6.75
CA SER A 505 11.39 27.36 7.10
C SER A 505 11.88 27.70 8.51
N GLU A 506 11.66 28.94 8.96
CA GLU A 506 12.02 29.37 10.33
C GLU A 506 11.21 28.63 11.42
N GLY A 507 10.06 28.04 11.06
CA GLY A 507 9.20 27.29 11.96
C GLY A 507 9.49 25.79 12.02
N ILE A 508 10.35 25.28 11.13
CA ILE A 508 10.69 23.85 11.05
C ILE A 508 11.80 23.56 12.07
N MET A 509 11.50 22.78 13.11
CA MET A 509 12.46 22.47 14.18
C MET A 509 13.47 21.37 13.82
N THR A 510 13.18 20.57 12.79
CA THR A 510 13.98 19.44 12.31
C THR A 510 14.25 19.58 10.81
N THR A 511 14.29 18.48 10.05
CA THR A 511 14.21 18.48 8.59
C THR A 511 12.76 18.25 8.15
N LEU A 512 12.38 18.78 6.98
CA LEU A 512 11.03 18.62 6.44
C LEU A 512 10.67 17.15 6.22
N SER A 513 11.60 16.33 5.71
CA SER A 513 11.41 14.88 5.53
C SER A 513 11.18 14.13 6.85
N GLY A 514 11.82 14.59 7.94
CA GLY A 514 11.65 13.99 9.26
C GLY A 514 10.39 14.43 9.99
N ALA A 515 9.85 15.61 9.64
CA ALA A 515 8.61 16.15 10.19
C ALA A 515 7.36 15.62 9.46
N ALA A 516 7.51 15.10 8.23
CA ALA A 516 6.39 14.58 7.44
C ALA A 516 5.80 13.30 8.06
N VAL A 517 4.53 13.36 8.45
CA VAL A 517 3.77 12.21 8.93
C VAL A 517 2.89 11.69 7.80
N THR A 518 3.05 10.40 7.46
CA THR A 518 2.27 9.74 6.41
C THR A 518 1.26 8.75 7.01
N GLY A 519 0.17 8.46 6.28
CA GLY A 519 -0.80 7.45 6.71
C GLY A 519 -0.18 6.06 6.93
N ALA A 520 0.86 5.72 6.18
CA ALA A 520 1.62 4.48 6.37
C ALA A 520 2.39 4.44 7.70
N ALA A 521 2.99 5.57 8.12
CA ALA A 521 3.69 5.68 9.39
C ALA A 521 2.72 5.54 10.58
N ILE A 522 1.54 6.16 10.50
CA ILE A 522 0.48 6.01 11.51
C ILE A 522 0.02 4.56 11.62
N ASN A 523 -0.29 3.92 10.48
CA ASN A 523 -0.72 2.52 10.47
C ASN A 523 0.36 1.56 10.99
N ALA A 524 1.64 1.83 10.70
CA ALA A 524 2.74 1.05 11.28
C ALA A 524 2.81 1.21 12.81
N ALA A 525 2.55 2.41 13.34
CA ALA A 525 2.46 2.65 14.78
C ALA A 525 1.26 1.93 15.41
N VAL A 526 0.08 1.97 14.77
CA VAL A 526 -1.13 1.25 15.21
C VAL A 526 -0.89 -0.26 15.25
N ARG A 527 -0.32 -0.85 14.18
CA ARG A 527 0.04 -2.28 14.13
C ARG A 527 1.05 -2.67 15.21
N LYS A 528 1.97 -1.77 15.57
CA LYS A 528 2.93 -2.02 16.65
C LYS A 528 2.22 -2.12 18.00
N ILE A 529 1.17 -1.33 18.22
CA ILE A 529 0.34 -1.39 19.42
C ILE A 529 -0.52 -2.67 19.41
N GLU A 530 -1.14 -3.03 18.28
CA GLU A 530 -1.91 -4.28 18.15
C GLU A 530 -1.08 -5.54 18.38
N LYS A 531 0.21 -5.52 18.01
CA LYS A 531 1.14 -6.62 18.33
C LYS A 531 1.38 -6.78 19.83
N ILE A 532 1.23 -5.72 20.62
CA ILE A 532 1.37 -5.75 22.08
C ILE A 532 0.06 -6.21 22.71
N ASP A 533 -1.06 -5.61 22.28
CA ASP A 533 -2.41 -5.96 22.72
C ASP A 533 -3.34 -6.08 21.52
N TYR A 534 -3.63 -7.32 21.12
CA TYR A 534 -4.48 -7.62 19.99
C TYR A 534 -5.94 -7.22 20.23
N SER A 535 -6.36 -7.00 21.47
CA SER A 535 -7.74 -6.69 21.85
C SER A 535 -8.04 -5.19 21.93
N ILE A 536 -7.03 -4.32 21.81
CA ILE A 536 -7.14 -2.89 22.09
C ILE A 536 -8.20 -2.15 21.26
N PHE A 537 -8.41 -2.58 20.01
CA PHE A 537 -9.41 -2.04 19.08
C PHE A 537 -10.66 -2.90 18.98
N TYR A 538 -10.80 -3.97 19.74
CA TYR A 538 -12.00 -4.79 19.73
C TYR A 538 -12.97 -4.30 20.81
N ARG A 539 -14.24 -4.17 20.45
CA ARG A 539 -15.32 -3.74 21.35
C ARG A 539 -16.45 -4.76 21.32
N GLU A 540 -16.98 -5.03 22.50
CA GLU A 540 -18.15 -5.89 22.69
C GLU A 540 -19.43 -5.08 22.45
N ILE A 541 -20.15 -5.42 21.39
CA ILE A 541 -21.43 -4.79 21.05
C ILE A 541 -22.56 -5.79 21.26
N ARG A 542 -23.61 -5.33 21.93
CA ARG A 542 -24.84 -6.10 22.10
C ARG A 542 -25.72 -5.87 20.90
N SER A 543 -25.80 -6.85 20.01
CA SER A 543 -26.66 -6.80 18.83
C SER A 543 -27.98 -7.50 19.09
N PHE A 544 -29.08 -6.94 18.55
CA PHE A 544 -30.43 -7.49 18.65
C PHE A 544 -30.81 -8.12 17.30
N TYR A 545 -31.05 -9.42 17.28
CA TYR A 545 -31.51 -10.12 16.07
C TYR A 545 -32.98 -10.53 16.25
N GLU A 546 -33.89 -9.70 15.71
CA GLU A 546 -35.35 -9.92 15.82
C GLU A 546 -35.83 -11.20 15.11
N GLU A 547 -35.13 -11.67 14.07
CA GLU A 547 -35.58 -12.84 13.29
C GLU A 547 -35.31 -14.20 13.97
N ILE A 548 -34.51 -14.24 15.04
CA ILE A 548 -34.03 -15.48 15.68
C ILE A 548 -34.31 -15.55 17.18
N ASP A 549 -35.08 -14.60 17.72
CA ASP A 549 -35.47 -14.54 19.15
C ASP A 549 -34.26 -14.60 20.13
N LEU A 550 -33.11 -14.11 19.67
CA LEU A 550 -31.85 -14.10 20.41
C LEU A 550 -31.63 -12.72 21.03
N ASN A 551 -32.10 -12.58 22.27
CA ASN A 551 -31.84 -11.40 23.08
C ASN A 551 -30.41 -11.48 23.66
N ASN A 552 -29.65 -10.39 23.51
CA ASN A 552 -28.32 -10.19 24.09
C ASN A 552 -27.23 -11.13 23.56
N PHE A 553 -26.95 -11.08 22.26
CA PHE A 553 -25.72 -11.67 21.72
C PHE A 553 -24.61 -10.61 21.71
N THR A 554 -23.47 -10.93 22.33
CA THR A 554 -22.28 -10.06 22.35
C THR A 554 -21.44 -10.37 21.10
N ASN A 555 -21.48 -9.49 20.12
CA ASN A 555 -20.57 -9.50 18.97
C ASN A 555 -19.31 -8.71 19.32
N ILE A 556 -18.15 -9.21 18.89
CA ILE A 556 -16.88 -8.50 19.04
C ILE A 556 -16.55 -7.90 17.67
N GLU A 557 -16.64 -6.58 17.56
CA GLU A 557 -16.31 -5.83 16.35
C GLU A 557 -15.04 -5.01 16.55
N ARG A 558 -14.28 -4.79 15.47
CA ARG A 558 -13.04 -4.03 15.49
C ARG A 558 -13.31 -2.57 15.14
N TYR A 559 -13.01 -1.66 16.08
CA TYR A 559 -13.11 -0.21 15.95
C TYR A 559 -11.73 0.42 16.02
N THR A 560 -11.23 0.88 14.87
CA THR A 560 -10.01 1.67 14.81
C THR A 560 -10.34 3.17 14.88
N PRO A 561 -9.47 3.98 15.50
CA PRO A 561 -9.64 5.43 15.50
C PRO A 561 -9.43 6.00 14.10
N ASP A 562 -10.19 7.04 13.78
CA ASP A 562 -9.95 7.88 12.60
C ASP A 562 -8.84 8.89 12.94
N PHE A 563 -7.80 8.95 12.11
CA PHE A 563 -6.72 9.93 12.26
C PHE A 563 -6.88 11.05 11.24
N ILE A 564 -6.74 12.29 11.67
CA ILE A 564 -6.81 13.47 10.80
C ILE A 564 -5.45 14.16 10.80
N LEU A 565 -4.85 14.29 9.63
CA LEU A 565 -3.58 14.96 9.40
C LEU A 565 -3.83 16.44 9.08
N PHE A 566 -3.27 17.30 9.93
CA PHE A 566 -3.41 18.75 9.81
C PHE A 566 -2.30 19.33 8.91
N PRO A 567 -2.60 20.36 8.10
CA PRO A 567 -1.64 21.02 7.23
C PRO A 567 -0.74 21.99 8.01
N VAL A 568 -0.11 21.51 9.08
CA VAL A 568 0.73 22.31 9.98
C VAL A 568 1.97 21.54 10.41
N CYS A 569 3.10 22.25 10.48
CA CYS A 569 4.32 21.71 11.07
C CYS A 569 4.25 21.87 12.60
N GLY A 570 4.34 20.77 13.33
CA GLY A 570 4.21 20.75 14.79
C GLY A 570 4.57 19.39 15.39
N GLY A 571 4.74 19.37 16.71
CA GLY A 571 5.02 18.14 17.47
C GLY A 571 3.84 17.65 18.33
N GLY A 572 2.69 18.35 18.27
CA GLY A 572 1.52 18.02 19.07
C GLY A 572 0.67 16.92 18.42
N CYS A 573 -0.03 16.15 19.25
CA CYS A 573 -1.15 15.33 18.83
C CYS A 573 -2.27 15.52 19.86
N GLN A 574 -3.51 15.49 19.41
CA GLN A 574 -4.67 15.70 20.28
C GLN A 574 -5.74 14.67 19.95
N MET A 575 -6.22 13.96 20.97
CA MET A 575 -7.47 13.22 20.87
C MET A 575 -8.60 14.24 20.97
N TRP A 576 -9.40 14.37 19.91
CA TRP A 576 -10.48 15.35 19.86
C TRP A 576 -11.78 14.83 20.46
N GLN A 577 -12.19 13.63 20.03
CA GLN A 577 -13.46 13.02 20.42
C GLN A 577 -13.25 11.54 20.76
N ASP A 578 -14.01 11.05 21.75
CA ASP A 578 -14.10 9.62 22.06
C ASP A 578 -15.20 8.95 21.22
N ILE A 579 -15.22 7.61 21.21
CA ILE A 579 -16.21 6.82 20.49
C ILE A 579 -17.60 7.16 21.01
N GLU A 580 -18.47 7.59 20.10
CA GLU A 580 -19.90 7.69 20.38
C GLU A 580 -20.53 6.30 20.29
N GLY A 581 -21.33 5.98 21.32
CA GLY A 581 -21.91 4.67 21.66
C GLY A 581 -22.25 3.72 20.53
#